data_AF-A0A423X302-F1
#
_entry.id   AF-A0A423X302-F1
#
_cell.length_a   1.000
_cell.length_b   1.000
_cell.length_c   1.000
_cell.angle_alpha   90.00
_cell.angle_beta   90.00
_cell.angle_gamma   90.00
#
_symmetry.space_group_name_H-M   'P 1'
#
loop_
_entity.id
_entity.type
_entity.pdbx_description
1 polymer ?
#
loop_
_entity_poly.entity_id
_entity_poly.type
_entity_poly.pdbx_seq_one_letter_code
_entity_poly.pdbx_strand_id
1 'polypeptide(L)'
;MKISHSLLPLIALANAVPEAIATGTHILVGIDDSDSDFEDEKGALLDAIEQYGFNWMVGISIGSESLYRGNIGPNSLTKKINDVRAMVQGIDGYDASKKFIEVGHVDTTNAWFDDANKAVIRACDFIGVDVYPYFQDEDDNHIDNARVLFDDAITQAKSTVTNALEGSSSGRMPSVWVTETGWPVNGGTNGDAVPSVSNAASYFQQVACPSFNKMNTFWFTYQDWFALPSFAVVDADGQEYFSQKC
;
A
#
# COMPACT_ATOMS: atom_id res chain seq x y z
N MET A 1 12.54 -7.15 -2.70
CA MET A 1 11.25 -6.60 -3.17
C MET A 1 10.27 -6.66 -2.02
N LYS A 2 9.58 -5.55 -1.70
CA LYS A 2 8.42 -5.61 -0.80
C LYS A 2 7.20 -5.92 -1.67
N ILE A 3 6.35 -6.83 -1.23
CA ILE A 3 5.18 -7.30 -2.00
C ILE A 3 3.94 -6.84 -1.25
N SER A 4 3.00 -6.22 -1.96
CA SER A 4 1.69 -5.91 -1.39
C SER A 4 0.81 -7.15 -1.45
N HIS A 5 0.18 -7.48 -0.32
CA HIS A 5 -1.05 -8.25 -0.32
C HIS A 5 -2.11 -7.29 0.19
N SER A 6 -3.09 -6.97 -0.65
CA SER A 6 -4.27 -6.24 -0.24
C SER A 6 -4.92 -7.00 0.91
N LEU A 7 -4.84 -6.42 2.12
CA LEU A 7 -5.49 -6.83 3.36
C LEU A 7 -5.28 -8.31 3.74
N LEU A 8 -4.34 -8.57 4.65
CA LEU A 8 -4.15 -9.88 5.25
C LEU A 8 -5.22 -10.09 6.36
N PRO A 9 -6.20 -11.00 6.20
CA PRO A 9 -7.22 -11.22 7.23
C PRO A 9 -6.61 -11.81 8.51
N LEU A 10 -7.34 -11.82 9.63
CA LEU A 10 -6.96 -12.36 10.94
C LEU A 10 -6.11 -13.66 10.93
N ILE A 11 -6.48 -14.64 10.10
CA ILE A 11 -5.78 -15.94 9.97
C ILE A 11 -4.36 -15.77 9.40
N ALA A 12 -4.13 -14.70 8.66
CA ALA A 12 -2.88 -14.42 7.99
C ALA A 12 -1.81 -13.87 8.95
N LEU A 13 -2.12 -13.01 9.93
CA LEU A 13 -1.08 -12.48 10.84
C LEU A 13 -0.45 -13.58 11.71
N ALA A 14 -1.26 -14.49 12.25
CA ALA A 14 -0.79 -15.60 13.07
C ALA A 14 0.22 -16.50 12.34
N ASN A 15 0.13 -16.60 11.02
CA ASN A 15 1.04 -17.38 10.18
C ASN A 15 2.16 -16.53 9.57
N ALA A 16 1.87 -15.30 9.15
CA ALA A 16 2.80 -14.43 8.45
C ALA A 16 3.88 -13.84 9.37
N VAL A 17 3.54 -13.51 10.62
CA VAL A 17 4.48 -12.87 11.55
C VAL A 17 5.66 -13.79 11.89
N PRO A 18 5.45 -15.07 12.30
CA PRO A 18 6.56 -15.99 12.52
C PRO A 18 7.47 -16.15 11.29
N GLU A 19 6.87 -16.26 10.10
CA GLU A 19 7.62 -16.45 8.85
C GLU A 19 8.40 -15.20 8.45
N ALA A 20 7.82 -14.02 8.64
CA ALA A 20 8.50 -12.75 8.43
C ALA A 20 9.73 -12.63 9.33
N ILE A 21 9.60 -12.97 10.62
CA ILE A 21 10.71 -12.98 11.56
C ILE A 21 11.78 -14.01 11.15
N ALA A 22 11.37 -15.23 10.81
CA ALA A 22 12.28 -16.31 10.42
C ALA A 22 13.09 -15.96 9.16
N THR A 23 12.51 -15.20 8.24
CA THR A 23 13.13 -14.81 6.97
C THR A 23 13.79 -13.43 6.98
N GLY A 24 13.61 -12.64 8.05
CA GLY A 24 14.02 -11.23 8.10
C GLY A 24 13.19 -10.33 7.16
N THR A 25 12.01 -10.80 6.73
CA THR A 25 11.05 -10.02 5.95
C THR A 25 10.27 -9.11 6.89
N HIS A 26 9.78 -7.98 6.36
CA HIS A 26 8.91 -7.08 7.12
C HIS A 26 7.56 -6.92 6.43
N ILE A 27 6.50 -6.74 7.21
CA ILE A 27 5.11 -6.69 6.75
C ILE A 27 4.57 -5.26 6.86
N LEU A 28 3.89 -4.78 5.81
CA LEU A 28 2.91 -3.69 5.95
C LEU A 28 1.58 -4.34 6.35
N VAL A 29 1.15 -4.10 7.59
CA VAL A 29 -0.07 -4.73 8.11
C VAL A 29 -1.28 -4.01 7.55
N GLY A 30 -2.22 -4.72 6.92
CA GLY A 30 -3.55 -4.20 6.60
C GLY A 30 -4.54 -4.59 7.69
N ILE A 31 -5.34 -3.64 8.15
CA ILE A 31 -6.48 -3.86 9.07
C ILE A 31 -7.76 -3.59 8.31
N ASP A 32 -8.71 -4.52 8.32
CA ASP A 32 -10.02 -4.30 7.72
C ASP A 32 -10.74 -3.14 8.45
N ASP A 33 -11.21 -2.15 7.69
CA ASP A 33 -11.83 -0.95 8.20
C ASP A 33 -13.36 -0.98 8.15
N SER A 34 -13.97 -2.14 7.90
CA SER A 34 -15.40 -2.38 8.10
C SER A 34 -15.75 -2.35 9.60
N ASP A 35 -17.01 -2.06 9.93
CA ASP A 35 -17.45 -2.07 11.33
C ASP A 35 -17.61 -3.50 11.89
N SER A 36 -17.76 -4.50 11.02
CA SER A 36 -17.88 -5.91 11.42
C SER A 36 -16.55 -6.50 11.87
N ASP A 37 -15.45 -6.16 11.20
CA ASP A 37 -14.19 -6.89 11.34
C ASP A 37 -13.09 -6.06 12.04
N PHE A 38 -13.26 -4.72 12.14
CA PHE A 38 -12.22 -3.83 12.65
C PHE A 38 -11.71 -4.16 14.06
N GLU A 39 -12.59 -4.45 15.02
CA GLU A 39 -12.14 -4.74 16.39
C GLU A 39 -11.43 -6.10 16.48
N ASP A 40 -11.85 -7.09 15.69
CA ASP A 40 -11.20 -8.40 15.67
C ASP A 40 -9.81 -8.31 15.02
N GLU A 41 -9.68 -7.63 13.86
CA GLU A 41 -8.39 -7.40 13.20
C GLU A 41 -7.43 -6.56 14.05
N LYS A 42 -7.96 -5.53 14.73
CA LYS A 42 -7.22 -4.71 15.69
C LYS A 42 -6.73 -5.54 16.89
N GLY A 43 -7.55 -6.46 17.40
CA GLY A 43 -7.18 -7.40 18.45
C GLY A 43 -6.07 -8.36 18.01
N ALA A 44 -6.15 -8.89 16.79
CA ALA A 44 -5.11 -9.76 16.22
C ALA A 44 -3.75 -9.05 16.08
N LEU A 45 -3.78 -7.77 15.69
CA LEU A 45 -2.57 -6.95 15.66
C LEU A 45 -1.99 -6.74 17.07
N LEU A 46 -2.83 -6.45 18.06
CA LEU A 46 -2.38 -6.31 19.46
C LEU A 46 -1.69 -7.60 19.94
N ASP A 47 -2.35 -8.75 19.77
CA ASP A 47 -1.82 -10.05 20.18
C ASP A 47 -0.46 -10.34 19.50
N ALA A 48 -0.34 -10.05 18.20
CA ALA A 48 0.89 -10.25 17.45
C ALA A 48 2.02 -9.33 17.95
N ILE A 49 1.73 -8.07 18.27
CA ILE A 49 2.73 -7.15 18.83
C ILE A 49 3.15 -7.57 20.23
N GLU A 50 2.21 -7.95 21.10
CA GLU A 50 2.53 -8.41 22.47
C GLU A 50 3.39 -9.69 22.44
N GLN A 51 3.12 -10.58 21.49
CA GLN A 51 3.86 -11.84 21.37
C GLN A 51 5.25 -11.68 20.73
N TYR A 52 5.38 -10.87 19.67
CA TYR A 52 6.59 -10.83 18.83
C TYR A 52 7.32 -9.48 18.83
N GLY A 53 6.78 -8.47 19.52
CA GLY A 53 7.26 -7.09 19.46
C GLY A 53 6.95 -6.41 18.12
N PHE A 54 7.65 -5.31 17.83
CA PHE A 54 7.37 -4.45 16.68
C PHE A 54 8.27 -4.67 15.45
N ASN A 55 9.38 -5.40 15.58
CA ASN A 55 10.44 -5.35 14.56
C ASN A 55 10.07 -6.02 13.22
N TRP A 56 8.99 -6.81 13.18
CA TRP A 56 8.55 -7.54 11.98
C TRP A 56 7.67 -6.70 11.05
N MET A 57 7.23 -5.51 11.46
CA MET A 57 6.38 -4.63 10.65
C MET A 57 7.15 -3.41 10.13
N VAL A 58 6.70 -2.86 9.01
CA VAL A 58 7.15 -1.55 8.50
C VAL A 58 6.13 -0.43 8.74
N GLY A 59 4.87 -0.78 8.96
CA GLY A 59 3.77 0.15 9.18
C GLY A 59 2.42 -0.58 9.21
N ILE A 60 1.35 0.17 9.45
CA ILE A 60 -0.02 -0.33 9.55
C ILE A 60 -0.94 0.54 8.68
N SER A 61 -1.65 -0.07 7.73
CA SER A 61 -2.72 0.55 6.96
C SER A 61 -4.07 0.18 7.55
N ILE A 62 -4.91 1.19 7.81
CA ILE A 62 -6.31 0.98 8.18
C ILE A 62 -7.14 1.04 6.91
N GLY A 63 -7.62 -0.09 6.41
CA GLY A 63 -8.31 -0.22 5.14
C GLY A 63 -7.37 -0.10 3.93
N SER A 64 -7.94 -0.39 2.77
CA SER A 64 -7.32 -0.22 1.45
C SER A 64 -8.44 0.15 0.48
N GLU A 65 -8.30 1.25 -0.26
CA GLU A 65 -9.29 1.77 -1.24
C GLU A 65 -10.71 2.01 -0.68
N SER A 66 -10.84 2.14 0.64
CA SER A 66 -12.14 2.23 1.30
C SER A 66 -12.80 3.59 1.10
N LEU A 67 -12.02 4.67 0.89
CA LEU A 67 -12.57 5.98 0.53
C LEU A 67 -12.99 5.98 -0.95
N TYR A 68 -12.15 5.44 -1.84
CA TYR A 68 -12.50 5.29 -3.26
C TYR A 68 -13.80 4.54 -3.49
N ARG A 69 -13.99 3.42 -2.77
CA ARG A 69 -15.22 2.61 -2.87
C ARG A 69 -16.41 3.20 -2.10
N GLY A 70 -16.19 4.23 -1.29
CA GLY A 70 -17.23 4.81 -0.44
C GLY A 70 -17.72 3.88 0.68
N ASN A 71 -16.91 2.89 1.05
CA ASN A 71 -17.23 1.91 2.10
C ASN A 71 -17.23 2.57 3.49
N ILE A 72 -16.40 3.59 3.68
CA ILE A 72 -16.27 4.34 4.93
C ILE A 72 -16.21 5.84 4.66
N GLY A 73 -16.79 6.62 5.57
CA GLY A 73 -16.66 8.08 5.53
C GLY A 73 -15.34 8.57 6.13
N PRO A 74 -14.80 9.73 5.71
CA PRO A 74 -13.49 10.24 6.15
C PRO A 74 -13.37 10.41 7.67
N ASN A 75 -14.46 10.82 8.32
CA ASN A 75 -14.52 10.97 9.78
C ASN A 75 -14.43 9.63 10.51
N SER A 76 -15.08 8.58 10.00
CA SER A 76 -15.03 7.24 10.61
C SER A 76 -13.65 6.62 10.43
N LEU A 77 -13.07 6.73 9.24
CA LEU A 77 -11.71 6.25 8.97
C LEU A 77 -10.67 6.99 9.83
N THR A 78 -10.79 8.32 9.95
CA THR A 78 -9.95 9.12 10.84
C THR A 78 -10.00 8.64 12.29
N LYS A 79 -11.19 8.24 12.78
CA LYS A 79 -11.33 7.68 14.14
C LYS A 79 -10.61 6.34 14.26
N LYS A 80 -10.77 5.43 13.29
CA LYS A 80 -10.11 4.12 13.27
C LYS A 80 -8.58 4.24 13.22
N ILE A 81 -8.05 5.16 12.41
CA ILE A 81 -6.60 5.48 12.37
C ILE A 81 -6.09 5.94 13.75
N ASN A 82 -6.81 6.87 14.39
CA ASN A 82 -6.40 7.38 15.70
C ASN A 82 -6.53 6.33 16.81
N ASP A 83 -7.52 5.45 16.72
CA ASP A 83 -7.74 4.37 17.68
C ASP A 83 -6.62 3.32 17.61
N VAL A 84 -6.28 2.81 16.42
CA VAL A 84 -5.15 1.87 16.27
C VAL A 84 -3.84 2.53 16.68
N ARG A 85 -3.61 3.81 16.32
CA ARG A 85 -2.43 4.54 16.79
C ARG A 85 -2.37 4.61 18.32
N ALA A 86 -3.48 4.95 18.98
CA ALA A 86 -3.51 5.07 20.43
C ALA A 86 -3.25 3.72 21.11
N MET A 87 -3.83 2.63 20.58
CA MET A 87 -3.57 1.27 21.06
C MET A 87 -2.09 0.91 20.92
N VAL A 88 -1.50 1.09 19.73
CA VAL A 88 -0.09 0.82 19.46
C VAL A 88 0.86 1.62 20.36
N GLN A 89 0.55 2.89 20.62
CA GLN A 89 1.32 3.75 21.53
C GLN A 89 1.26 3.33 22.99
N GLY A 90 0.24 2.56 23.37
CA GLY A 90 0.03 2.05 24.72
C GLY A 90 0.73 0.73 25.02
N ILE A 91 1.29 0.05 24.02
CA ILE A 91 1.93 -1.26 24.17
C ILE A 91 3.38 -1.10 24.67
N ASP A 92 3.78 -1.95 25.61
CA ASP A 92 5.15 -1.99 26.12
C ASP A 92 6.17 -2.20 24.98
N GLY A 93 7.25 -1.40 25.00
CA GLY A 93 8.27 -1.44 23.96
C GLY A 93 7.99 -0.56 22.74
N TYR A 94 6.86 0.16 22.70
CA TYR A 94 6.64 1.24 21.73
C TYR A 94 7.73 2.31 21.87
N ASP A 95 8.32 2.68 20.75
CA ASP A 95 9.37 3.69 20.66
C ASP A 95 9.04 4.68 19.56
N ALA A 96 8.59 5.87 19.96
CA ALA A 96 8.22 6.95 19.04
C ALA A 96 9.38 7.43 18.15
N SER A 97 10.63 7.08 18.47
CA SER A 97 11.79 7.41 17.62
C SER A 97 11.98 6.43 16.46
N LYS A 98 11.33 5.26 16.48
CA LYS A 98 11.44 4.25 15.43
C LYS A 98 10.43 4.51 14.31
N LYS A 99 10.95 4.69 13.10
CA LYS A 99 10.17 5.03 11.90
C LYS A 99 9.28 3.91 11.33
N PHE A 100 9.30 2.71 11.89
CA PHE A 100 8.55 1.56 11.35
C PHE A 100 7.20 1.32 12.04
N ILE A 101 6.77 2.23 12.92
CA ILE A 101 5.46 2.17 13.59
C ILE A 101 4.59 3.34 13.09
N GLU A 102 4.53 3.51 11.77
CA GLU A 102 3.67 4.51 11.12
C GLU A 102 2.28 3.90 10.88
N VAL A 103 1.22 4.63 11.23
CA VAL A 103 -0.18 4.24 10.98
C VAL A 103 -0.76 5.15 9.91
N GLY A 104 -1.30 4.55 8.85
CA GLY A 104 -1.79 5.24 7.68
C GLY A 104 -3.04 4.61 7.09
N HIS A 105 -3.32 5.00 5.86
CA HIS A 105 -4.35 4.42 5.00
C HIS A 105 -3.81 4.32 3.58
N VAL A 106 -4.27 3.32 2.85
CA VAL A 106 -3.92 3.05 1.46
C VAL A 106 -5.15 3.31 0.60
N ASP A 107 -5.00 4.09 -0.46
CA ASP A 107 -6.07 4.30 -1.41
C ASP A 107 -5.52 4.62 -2.80
N THR A 108 -6.41 4.56 -3.79
CA THR A 108 -6.22 5.08 -5.13
C THR A 108 -5.83 6.56 -5.12
N THR A 109 -5.09 7.01 -6.14
CA THR A 109 -4.63 8.40 -6.23
C THR A 109 -5.77 9.42 -6.24
N ASN A 110 -6.89 9.10 -6.90
CA ASN A 110 -8.07 9.97 -7.00
C ASN A 110 -8.78 10.16 -5.65
N ALA A 111 -8.82 9.15 -4.77
CA ALA A 111 -9.39 9.33 -3.43
C ALA A 111 -8.63 10.42 -2.65
N TRP A 112 -7.31 10.51 -2.80
CA TRP A 112 -6.53 11.54 -2.13
C TRP A 112 -6.81 12.96 -2.64
N PHE A 113 -7.25 13.10 -3.89
CA PHE A 113 -7.54 14.40 -4.50
C PHE A 113 -8.89 15.00 -4.05
N ASP A 114 -9.73 14.20 -3.41
CA ASP A 114 -10.96 14.71 -2.82
C ASP A 114 -10.66 15.53 -1.55
N ASP A 115 -11.04 16.80 -1.58
CA ASP A 115 -10.92 17.73 -0.46
C ASP A 115 -11.63 17.23 0.82
N ALA A 116 -12.67 16.39 0.69
CA ALA A 116 -13.35 15.74 1.82
C ALA A 116 -12.42 14.80 2.62
N ASN A 117 -11.35 14.31 1.99
CA ASN A 117 -10.42 13.33 2.58
C ASN A 117 -9.22 14.00 3.28
N LYS A 118 -9.13 15.33 3.29
CA LYS A 118 -8.07 16.09 4.01
C LYS A 118 -7.94 15.70 5.48
N ALA A 119 -9.05 15.38 6.15
CA ALA A 119 -9.03 14.95 7.55
C ALA A 119 -8.28 13.61 7.73
N VAL A 120 -8.42 12.68 6.79
CA VAL A 120 -7.74 11.39 6.80
C VAL A 120 -6.24 11.61 6.58
N ILE A 121 -5.85 12.43 5.60
CA ILE A 121 -4.44 12.77 5.36
C ILE A 121 -3.79 13.34 6.62
N ARG A 122 -4.46 14.27 7.32
CA ARG A 122 -3.96 14.85 8.58
C ARG A 122 -3.87 13.84 9.72
N ALA A 123 -4.69 12.79 9.68
CA ALA A 123 -4.68 11.73 10.67
C ALA A 123 -3.60 10.69 10.41
N CYS A 124 -3.01 10.62 9.21
CA CYS A 124 -2.03 9.61 8.81
C CYS A 124 -0.58 9.96 9.22
N ASP A 125 0.24 8.92 9.44
CA ASP A 125 1.71 9.00 9.50
C ASP A 125 2.34 8.74 8.11
N PHE A 126 1.66 7.94 7.28
CA PHE A 126 1.90 7.80 5.84
C PHE A 126 0.57 7.72 5.09
N ILE A 127 0.55 8.16 3.84
CA ILE A 127 -0.48 7.77 2.89
C ILE A 127 0.11 6.75 1.92
N GLY A 128 -0.65 5.69 1.65
CA GLY A 128 -0.35 4.74 0.59
C GLY A 128 -1.11 5.12 -0.67
N VAL A 129 -0.40 5.13 -1.79
CA VAL A 129 -0.97 5.34 -3.11
C VAL A 129 -0.86 4.07 -3.94
N ASP A 130 -2.00 3.66 -4.48
CA ASP A 130 -2.08 2.57 -5.44
C ASP A 130 -2.02 3.18 -6.85
N VAL A 131 -0.94 2.88 -7.56
CA VAL A 131 -0.57 3.54 -8.81
C VAL A 131 -0.43 2.51 -9.92
N TYR A 132 -1.44 2.45 -10.79
CA TYR A 132 -1.49 1.54 -11.92
C TYR A 132 -1.67 2.31 -13.23
N PRO A 133 -0.58 2.74 -13.90
CA PRO A 133 -0.65 3.39 -15.20
C PRO A 133 -1.44 2.57 -16.24
N TYR A 134 -1.41 1.24 -16.13
CA TYR A 134 -2.24 0.34 -16.95
C TYR A 134 -3.74 0.71 -16.96
N PHE A 135 -4.29 1.19 -15.85
CA PHE A 135 -5.71 1.54 -15.73
C PHE A 135 -6.04 2.99 -16.14
N GLN A 136 -5.07 3.78 -16.59
CA GLN A 136 -5.25 5.20 -16.94
C GLN A 136 -5.54 5.37 -18.44
N ASP A 137 -6.63 4.78 -18.94
CA ASP A 137 -6.96 4.77 -20.39
C ASP A 137 -7.39 6.14 -20.98
N GLU A 138 -7.66 7.12 -20.12
CA GLU A 138 -7.86 8.52 -20.54
C GLU A 138 -6.55 9.26 -20.82
N ASP A 139 -5.41 8.70 -20.42
CA ASP A 139 -4.05 9.21 -20.67
C ASP A 139 -3.34 8.38 -21.76
N ASP A 140 -2.14 8.83 -22.20
CA ASP A 140 -1.23 7.99 -23.00
C ASP A 140 -0.62 6.91 -22.10
N ASN A 141 -1.38 5.84 -21.85
CA ASN A 141 -0.97 4.74 -20.97
C ASN A 141 -0.16 3.64 -21.68
N HIS A 142 0.47 3.95 -22.82
CA HIS A 142 1.42 3.04 -23.45
C HIS A 142 2.58 2.71 -22.50
N ILE A 143 3.15 1.49 -22.61
CA ILE A 143 4.23 1.02 -21.71
C ILE A 143 5.45 1.96 -21.68
N ASP A 144 5.76 2.58 -22.81
CA ASP A 144 6.86 3.55 -22.93
C ASP A 144 6.62 4.84 -22.14
N ASN A 145 5.35 5.21 -21.87
CA ASN A 145 4.97 6.38 -21.10
C ASN A 145 4.61 6.05 -19.64
N ALA A 146 4.47 4.76 -19.29
CA ALA A 146 4.02 4.32 -17.97
C ALA A 146 4.88 4.81 -16.80
N ARG A 147 6.18 5.08 -17.02
CA ARG A 147 7.04 5.71 -15.98
C ARG A 147 6.68 7.17 -15.71
N VAL A 148 6.33 7.92 -16.75
CA VAL A 148 5.94 9.33 -16.63
C VAL A 148 4.67 9.41 -15.79
N LEU A 149 3.65 8.63 -16.17
CA LEU A 149 2.38 8.53 -15.44
C LEU A 149 2.58 8.16 -13.96
N PHE A 150 3.48 7.21 -13.68
CA PHE A 150 3.84 6.87 -12.31
C PHE A 150 4.47 8.06 -11.56
N ASP A 151 5.50 8.70 -12.13
CA ASP A 151 6.19 9.83 -11.47
C ASP A 151 5.26 11.03 -11.24
N ASP A 152 4.33 11.27 -12.17
CA ASP A 152 3.31 12.31 -12.07
C ASP A 152 2.33 12.02 -10.93
N ALA A 153 1.83 10.78 -10.83
CA ALA A 153 0.98 10.35 -9.72
C ALA A 153 1.66 10.54 -8.35
N ILE A 154 2.95 10.20 -8.23
CA ILE A 154 3.71 10.42 -6.99
C ILE A 154 3.89 11.90 -6.69
N THR A 155 4.15 12.71 -7.71
CA THR A 155 4.29 14.17 -7.56
C THR A 155 2.98 14.78 -7.08
N GLN A 156 1.86 14.36 -7.67
CA GLN A 156 0.53 14.82 -7.30
C GLN A 156 0.17 14.41 -5.86
N ALA A 157 0.43 13.16 -5.47
CA ALA A 157 0.21 12.70 -4.10
C ALA A 157 0.99 13.53 -3.06
N LYS A 158 2.26 13.85 -3.34
CA LYS A 158 3.07 14.72 -2.47
C LYS A 158 2.53 16.15 -2.39
N SER A 159 2.04 16.69 -3.51
CA SER A 159 1.39 17.99 -3.53
C SER A 159 0.10 17.97 -2.70
N THR A 160 -0.69 16.91 -2.80
CA THR A 160 -1.93 16.73 -2.04
C THR A 160 -1.66 16.69 -0.54
N VAL A 161 -0.63 15.98 -0.09
CA VAL A 161 -0.19 16.02 1.31
C VAL A 161 0.17 17.44 1.73
N THR A 162 0.97 18.14 0.93
CA THR A 162 1.37 19.52 1.22
C THR A 162 0.16 20.44 1.38
N ASN A 163 -0.78 20.38 0.42
CA ASN A 163 -1.99 21.19 0.40
C ASN A 163 -2.93 20.85 1.57
N ALA A 164 -3.06 19.58 1.93
CA ALA A 164 -3.90 19.15 3.05
C ALA A 164 -3.42 19.72 4.39
N LEU A 165 -2.11 19.99 4.52
CA LEU A 165 -1.49 20.52 5.72
C LEU A 165 -1.41 22.04 5.76
N GLU A 166 -1.75 22.74 4.67
CA GLU A 166 -1.81 24.21 4.69
C GLU A 166 -2.75 24.71 5.78
N GLY A 167 -2.22 25.60 6.64
CA GLY A 167 -2.94 26.12 7.80
C GLY A 167 -3.20 25.10 8.92
N SER A 168 -2.72 23.86 8.80
CA SER A 168 -2.79 22.87 9.88
C SER A 168 -1.77 23.19 10.97
N SER A 169 -2.20 23.08 12.22
CA SER A 169 -1.30 23.09 13.38
C SER A 169 -0.70 21.71 13.67
N SER A 170 -1.07 20.68 12.90
CA SER A 170 -0.48 19.33 13.02
C SER A 170 0.98 19.36 12.59
N GLY A 171 1.90 19.12 13.52
CA GLY A 171 3.35 19.07 13.24
C GLY A 171 3.81 17.83 12.46
N ARG A 172 2.89 16.98 11.99
CA ARG A 172 3.20 15.74 11.28
C ARG A 172 2.84 15.86 9.81
N MET A 173 3.82 15.64 8.95
CA MET A 173 3.63 15.54 7.50
C MET A 173 3.71 14.06 7.13
N PRO A 174 2.61 13.43 6.67
CA PRO A 174 2.67 12.03 6.30
C PRO A 174 3.62 11.82 5.14
N SER A 175 4.35 10.71 5.18
CA SER A 175 5.13 10.28 4.03
C SER A 175 4.23 9.70 2.94
N VAL A 176 4.69 9.69 1.68
CA VAL A 176 3.97 9.07 0.56
C VAL A 176 4.64 7.75 0.22
N TRP A 177 3.88 6.66 0.27
CA TRP A 177 4.32 5.30 -0.04
C TRP A 177 3.58 4.80 -1.27
N VAL A 178 4.25 4.06 -2.14
CA VAL A 178 3.59 3.31 -3.22
C VAL A 178 3.23 1.96 -2.67
N THR A 179 1.96 1.76 -2.36
CA THR A 179 1.48 0.55 -1.69
C THR A 179 0.99 -0.49 -2.65
N GLU A 180 0.62 -0.10 -3.87
CA GLU A 180 0.46 -1.02 -4.97
C GLU A 180 0.91 -0.39 -6.29
N THR A 181 1.56 -1.19 -7.11
CA THR A 181 1.82 -0.87 -8.51
C THR A 181 2.19 -2.16 -9.24
N GLY A 182 1.87 -2.23 -10.52
CA GLY A 182 2.18 -3.38 -11.35
C GLY A 182 1.72 -3.19 -12.77
N TRP A 183 2.09 -4.14 -13.63
CA TRP A 183 1.59 -4.22 -14.98
C TRP A 183 1.24 -5.67 -15.30
N PRO A 184 0.05 -5.94 -15.86
CA PRO A 184 -0.44 -7.29 -15.97
C PRO A 184 0.29 -8.12 -17.04
N VAL A 185 0.49 -9.41 -16.74
CA VAL A 185 1.15 -10.38 -17.62
C VAL A 185 0.20 -10.99 -18.64
N ASN A 186 -1.11 -10.90 -18.40
CA ASN A 186 -2.19 -11.41 -19.24
C ASN A 186 -3.43 -10.50 -19.17
N GLY A 187 -4.48 -10.78 -19.95
CA GLY A 187 -5.73 -10.01 -19.94
C GLY A 187 -6.02 -9.33 -21.28
N GLY A 188 -6.99 -8.42 -21.28
CA GLY A 188 -7.32 -7.58 -22.43
C GLY A 188 -6.65 -6.22 -22.35
N THR A 189 -6.36 -5.58 -23.48
CA THR A 189 -5.83 -4.21 -23.54
C THR A 189 -6.77 -3.20 -22.87
N ASN A 190 -6.21 -2.19 -22.20
CA ASN A 190 -6.94 -1.05 -21.65
C ASN A 190 -6.35 0.27 -22.20
N GLY A 191 -7.08 1.00 -23.05
CA GLY A 191 -6.49 2.11 -23.81
C GLY A 191 -5.33 1.64 -24.70
N ASP A 192 -4.17 2.27 -24.57
CA ASP A 192 -2.91 1.87 -25.23
C ASP A 192 -2.07 0.89 -24.38
N ALA A 193 -2.50 0.58 -23.15
CA ALA A 193 -1.82 -0.36 -22.27
C ALA A 193 -2.10 -1.82 -22.64
N VAL A 194 -1.09 -2.49 -23.21
CA VAL A 194 -1.17 -3.90 -23.58
C VAL A 194 -0.62 -4.80 -22.46
N PRO A 195 -1.40 -5.75 -21.91
CA PRO A 195 -0.90 -6.72 -20.95
C PRO A 195 0.03 -7.74 -21.65
N SER A 196 1.20 -7.98 -21.09
CA SER A 196 2.10 -9.07 -21.51
C SER A 196 3.23 -9.25 -20.51
N VAL A 197 3.83 -10.44 -20.46
CA VAL A 197 5.06 -10.69 -19.71
C VAL A 197 6.17 -9.69 -20.06
N SER A 198 6.31 -9.33 -21.34
CA SER A 198 7.32 -8.35 -21.78
C SER A 198 7.06 -6.94 -21.24
N ASN A 199 5.81 -6.47 -21.28
CA ASN A 199 5.47 -5.15 -20.76
C ASN A 199 5.52 -5.12 -19.23
N ALA A 200 5.14 -6.21 -18.56
CA ALA A 200 5.30 -6.37 -17.12
C ALA A 200 6.76 -6.28 -16.68
N ALA A 201 7.66 -6.97 -17.40
CA ALA A 201 9.10 -6.88 -17.18
C ALA A 201 9.64 -5.46 -17.42
N SER A 202 9.20 -4.80 -18.50
CA SER A 202 9.60 -3.42 -18.81
C SER A 202 9.15 -2.46 -17.70
N TYR A 203 7.90 -2.58 -17.25
CA TYR A 203 7.34 -1.76 -16.20
C TYR A 203 8.10 -1.95 -14.88
N PHE A 204 8.40 -3.19 -14.51
CA PHE A 204 9.18 -3.51 -13.32
C PHE A 204 10.57 -2.83 -13.34
N GLN A 205 11.28 -2.92 -14.45
CA GLN A 205 12.62 -2.33 -14.59
C GLN A 205 12.59 -0.80 -14.56
N GLN A 206 11.63 -0.18 -15.26
CA GLN A 206 11.59 1.29 -15.37
C GLN A 206 10.97 1.97 -14.15
N VAL A 207 10.10 1.28 -13.38
CA VAL A 207 9.38 1.84 -12.22
C VAL A 207 9.85 1.25 -10.89
N ALA A 208 9.70 -0.06 -10.69
CA ALA A 208 9.92 -0.68 -9.39
C ALA A 208 11.39 -0.56 -8.94
N CYS A 209 12.33 -0.96 -9.81
CA CYS A 209 13.76 -0.93 -9.51
C CYS A 209 14.28 0.45 -9.07
N PRO A 210 14.03 1.55 -9.80
CA PRO A 210 14.47 2.87 -9.35
C PRO A 210 13.70 3.41 -8.13
N SER A 211 12.49 2.90 -7.84
CA SER A 211 11.64 3.38 -6.74
C SER A 211 11.99 2.77 -5.39
N PHE A 212 12.44 1.50 -5.36
CA PHE A 212 12.82 0.81 -4.12
C PHE A 212 13.89 1.54 -3.28
N ASN A 213 14.78 2.30 -3.93
CA ASN A 213 15.84 3.06 -3.26
C ASN A 213 15.44 4.51 -2.90
N LYS A 214 14.22 4.95 -3.26
CA LYS A 214 13.77 6.34 -3.11
C LYS A 214 12.60 6.48 -2.13
N MET A 215 11.71 5.49 -2.08
CA MET A 215 10.53 5.50 -1.22
C MET A 215 10.09 4.07 -0.91
N ASN A 216 9.25 3.93 0.12
CA ASN A 216 8.58 2.66 0.36
C ASN A 216 7.70 2.35 -0.85
N THR A 217 8.02 1.24 -1.53
CA THR A 217 7.36 0.79 -2.75
C THR A 217 7.08 -0.69 -2.60
N PHE A 218 5.83 -1.08 -2.82
CA PHE A 218 5.34 -2.45 -2.75
C PHE A 218 4.82 -2.85 -4.13
N TRP A 219 5.33 -3.96 -4.67
CA TRP A 219 4.89 -4.48 -5.96
C TRP A 219 3.63 -5.32 -5.76
N PHE A 220 2.62 -5.07 -6.58
CA PHE A 220 1.45 -5.92 -6.69
C PHE A 220 1.60 -6.79 -7.95
N THR A 221 1.69 -8.11 -7.84
CA THR A 221 1.71 -8.94 -6.61
C THR A 221 2.74 -10.07 -6.76
N TYR A 222 3.00 -10.83 -5.69
CA TYR A 222 3.85 -12.02 -5.82
C TYR A 222 3.20 -13.00 -6.79
N GLN A 223 1.95 -13.35 -6.52
CA GLN A 223 1.27 -14.42 -7.22
C GLN A 223 -0.25 -14.22 -7.22
N ASP A 224 -0.80 -14.11 -8.41
CA ASP A 224 -2.24 -14.14 -8.72
C ASP A 224 -2.45 -14.79 -10.09
N TRP A 225 -1.62 -15.77 -10.49
CA TRP A 225 -1.56 -16.34 -11.84
C TRP A 225 -2.91 -16.83 -12.41
N PHE A 226 -3.88 -17.10 -11.54
CA PHE A 226 -5.24 -17.52 -11.88
C PHE A 226 -6.17 -16.36 -12.24
N ALA A 227 -5.77 -15.11 -11.99
CA ALA A 227 -6.54 -13.91 -12.25
C ALA A 227 -6.49 -13.49 -13.73
N LEU A 228 -7.48 -12.69 -14.12
CA LEU A 228 -7.57 -12.08 -15.44
C LEU A 228 -8.13 -10.65 -15.30
N PRO A 229 -7.30 -9.60 -15.40
CA PRO A 229 -5.85 -9.64 -15.58
C PRO A 229 -5.10 -10.17 -14.34
N SER A 230 -3.94 -10.80 -14.54
CA SER A 230 -2.99 -11.21 -13.50
C SER A 230 -1.77 -10.29 -13.51
N PHE A 231 -1.31 -9.93 -12.31
CA PHE A 231 -0.12 -9.11 -12.04
C PHE A 231 1.05 -9.91 -11.46
N ALA A 232 0.95 -11.24 -11.48
CA ALA A 232 1.90 -12.16 -10.88
C ALA A 232 3.31 -11.99 -11.44
N VAL A 233 4.30 -12.15 -10.57
CA VAL A 233 5.70 -12.27 -10.99
C VAL A 233 6.14 -13.72 -11.15
N VAL A 234 5.37 -14.68 -10.62
CA VAL A 234 5.58 -16.13 -10.77
C VAL A 234 4.32 -16.86 -11.21
N ASP A 235 4.48 -17.99 -11.90
CA ASP A 235 3.39 -18.87 -12.29
C ASP A 235 2.92 -19.80 -11.15
N ALA A 236 2.06 -20.78 -11.46
CA ALA A 236 1.52 -21.74 -10.49
C ALA A 236 2.59 -22.59 -9.80
N ASP A 237 3.72 -22.84 -10.47
CA ASP A 237 4.83 -23.67 -9.99
C ASP A 237 5.94 -22.82 -9.35
N GLY A 238 5.74 -21.51 -9.21
CA GLY A 238 6.72 -20.58 -8.67
C GLY A 238 7.83 -20.21 -9.66
N GLN A 239 7.68 -20.52 -10.95
CA GLN A 239 8.63 -20.08 -11.97
C GLN A 239 8.40 -18.61 -12.31
N GLU A 240 9.47 -17.83 -12.37
CA GLU A 240 9.38 -16.39 -12.67
C GLU A 240 8.85 -16.16 -14.10
N TYR A 241 7.83 -15.31 -14.23
CA TYR A 241 7.43 -14.77 -15.53
C TYR A 241 8.52 -13.84 -16.10
N PHE A 242 9.18 -13.09 -15.23
CA PHE A 242 10.28 -12.20 -15.59
C PHE A 242 11.22 -11.97 -14.39
N SER A 243 12.47 -11.59 -14.72
CA SER A 243 13.50 -11.29 -13.72
C SER A 243 13.09 -10.11 -12.84
N GLN A 244 13.02 -10.35 -11.53
CA GLN A 244 12.76 -9.32 -10.51
C GLN A 244 14.05 -8.69 -9.96
N LYS A 245 15.17 -8.84 -10.68
CA LYS A 245 16.46 -8.25 -10.30
C LYS A 245 16.55 -6.79 -10.72
N CYS A 246 17.02 -6.00 -9.77
CA CYS A 246 17.62 -4.68 -9.93
C CYS A 246 19.11 -4.83 -9.62
#